data_AF-A0A9D7MGQ3-F1
#
_entry.id   AF-A0A9D7MGQ3-F1
#
_cell.length_a   1.000
_cell.length_b   1.000
_cell.length_c   1.000
_cell.angle_alpha   90.00
_cell.angle_beta   90.00
_cell.angle_gamma   90.00
#
_symmetry.space_group_name_H-M   'P 1'
#
loop_
_entity.id
_entity.type
_entity.pdbx_description
1 polymer ?
#
loop_
_entity_poly.entity_id
_entity_poly.type
_entity_poly.pdbx_seq_one_letter_code
_entity_poly.pdbx_strand_id
1 'polypeptide(L)'
;MTHLPKADNSLPAAQAPVMIKPKMKLGDVKAVTQFIAGVDIRGTEVDAYLDTRKILVEVIESANKASKKDDDLVTVEMKMEQVQNLFTLMQRGSLKGAEAEKFKEIVQALQDAVKAAQPK
;
A
#
# COMPACT_ATOMS: atom_id res chain seq x y z
N MET A 1 -55.69 14.11 17.13
CA MET A 1 -54.86 13.60 16.02
C MET A 1 -53.45 14.09 16.23
N THR A 2 -52.64 13.32 16.96
CA THR A 2 -51.24 13.62 17.26
C THR A 2 -50.37 12.99 16.17
N HIS A 3 -49.79 13.83 15.31
CA HIS A 3 -48.81 13.38 14.32
C HIS A 3 -47.46 13.16 15.02
N LEU A 4 -47.02 11.90 15.11
CA LEU A 4 -45.63 11.57 15.42
C LEU A 4 -44.75 11.93 14.21
N PRO A 5 -43.60 12.60 14.40
CA PRO A 5 -42.57 12.67 13.37
C PRO A 5 -41.89 11.31 13.22
N LYS A 6 -41.86 10.77 12.00
CA LYS A 6 -41.03 9.62 11.65
C LYS A 6 -39.57 10.07 11.67
N ALA A 7 -38.76 9.50 12.55
CA ALA A 7 -37.31 9.67 12.51
C ALA A 7 -36.77 8.89 11.30
N ASP A 8 -36.36 9.61 10.24
CA ASP A 8 -35.53 9.05 9.18
C ASP A 8 -34.13 8.81 9.76
N ASN A 9 -33.91 7.60 10.28
CA ASN A 9 -32.61 7.15 10.74
C ASN A 9 -31.84 6.50 9.58
N SER A 10 -31.51 7.29 8.57
CA SER A 10 -30.57 6.88 7.52
C SER A 10 -29.14 7.05 8.04
N LEU A 11 -28.53 5.94 8.47
CA LEU A 11 -27.09 5.86 8.71
C LEU A 11 -26.35 6.28 7.43
N PRO A 12 -25.28 7.11 7.50
CA PRO A 12 -24.50 7.45 6.31
C PRO A 12 -23.96 6.15 5.70
N ALA A 13 -24.17 5.99 4.39
CA ALA A 13 -23.62 4.86 3.64
C ALA A 13 -22.12 4.76 3.89
N ALA A 14 -21.66 3.60 4.39
CA ALA A 14 -20.25 3.33 4.54
C ALA A 14 -19.55 3.57 3.20
N GLN A 15 -18.69 4.58 3.13
CA GLN A 15 -17.89 4.86 1.95
C GLN A 15 -17.04 3.63 1.64
N ALA A 16 -17.13 3.14 0.41
CA ALA A 16 -16.33 1.99 -0.01
C ALA A 16 -14.83 2.31 0.19
N PRO A 17 -14.02 1.34 0.65
CA PRO A 17 -12.58 1.57 0.84
C PRO A 17 -11.92 2.07 -0.45
N VAL A 18 -11.18 3.17 -0.36
CA VAL A 18 -10.40 3.69 -1.48
C VAL A 18 -9.23 2.74 -1.76
N MET A 19 -9.26 2.12 -2.95
CA MET A 19 -8.21 1.24 -3.43
C MET A 19 -7.17 2.03 -4.22
N ILE A 20 -5.90 1.83 -3.88
CA ILE A 20 -4.74 2.44 -4.50
C ILE A 20 -4.01 1.36 -5.31
N LYS A 21 -3.63 1.69 -6.54
CA LYS A 21 -3.10 0.73 -7.51
C LYS A 21 -1.77 1.20 -8.12
N PRO A 22 -0.70 1.39 -7.32
CA PRO A 22 0.63 1.70 -7.83
C PRO A 22 1.09 0.66 -8.85
N LYS A 23 1.72 1.17 -9.93
CA LYS A 23 2.43 0.37 -10.92
C LYS A 23 3.92 0.48 -10.64
N MET A 24 4.56 -0.65 -10.42
CA MET A 24 5.97 -0.73 -10.02
C MET A 24 6.66 -1.85 -10.78
N LYS A 25 7.98 -1.76 -10.96
CA LYS A 25 8.75 -2.91 -11.46
C LYS A 25 8.73 -4.03 -10.42
N LEU A 26 8.68 -5.29 -10.84
CA LEU A 26 8.73 -6.42 -9.92
C LEU A 26 9.98 -6.40 -9.03
N GLY A 27 11.14 -5.99 -9.57
CA GLY A 27 12.38 -5.83 -8.83
C GLY A 27 12.32 -4.76 -7.73
N ASP A 28 11.42 -3.78 -7.87
CA ASP A 28 11.18 -2.74 -6.86
C ASP A 28 10.27 -3.27 -5.74
N VAL A 29 9.23 -4.02 -6.10
CA VAL A 29 8.36 -4.70 -5.13
C VAL A 29 9.16 -5.67 -4.27
N LYS A 30 10.06 -6.45 -4.88
CA LYS A 30 11.00 -7.33 -4.15
C LYS A 30 11.91 -6.53 -3.22
N ALA A 31 12.49 -5.43 -3.71
CA ALA A 31 13.40 -4.61 -2.91
C ALA A 31 12.70 -3.95 -1.71
N VAL A 32 11.51 -3.38 -1.89
CA VAL A 32 10.77 -2.77 -0.77
C VAL A 32 10.32 -3.84 0.24
N THR A 33 9.92 -5.02 -0.23
CA THR A 33 9.57 -6.16 0.65
C THR A 33 10.76 -6.57 1.53
N GLN A 34 11.95 -6.65 0.92
CA GLN A 34 13.17 -6.97 1.65
C GLN A 34 13.60 -5.84 2.59
N PHE A 35 13.44 -4.59 2.17
CA PHE A 35 13.77 -3.42 2.98
C PHE A 35 12.93 -3.38 4.26
N ILE A 36 11.60 -3.47 4.15
CA ILE A 36 10.72 -3.43 5.33
C ILE A 36 10.91 -4.67 6.21
N ALA A 37 11.41 -5.79 5.69
CA ALA A 37 11.73 -6.95 6.51
C ALA A 37 12.89 -6.71 7.49
N GLY A 38 13.73 -5.70 7.25
CA GLY A 38 14.84 -5.32 8.11
C GLY A 38 14.55 -4.14 9.05
N VAL A 39 13.33 -3.60 9.06
CA VAL A 39 13.00 -2.45 9.92
C VAL A 39 12.56 -2.89 11.31
N ASP A 40 12.96 -2.12 12.33
CA ASP A 40 12.46 -2.30 13.68
C ASP A 40 11.01 -1.79 13.79
N ILE A 41 10.15 -2.62 14.37
CA ILE A 41 8.73 -2.32 14.61
C ILE A 41 8.40 -2.42 16.10
N ARG A 42 7.46 -1.59 16.55
CA ARG A 42 6.89 -1.70 17.90
C ARG A 42 5.86 -2.82 17.93
N GLY A 43 5.61 -3.39 19.12
CA GLY A 43 4.59 -4.43 19.28
C GLY A 43 3.20 -4.01 18.78
N THR A 44 2.86 -2.72 18.88
CA THR A 44 1.60 -2.15 18.38
C THR A 44 1.49 -2.09 16.86
N GLU A 45 2.56 -2.43 16.13
CA GLU A 45 2.67 -2.26 14.67
C GLU A 45 2.77 -3.60 13.94
N VAL A 46 2.75 -4.71 14.68
CA VAL A 46 2.88 -6.07 14.14
C VAL A 46 1.82 -6.35 13.08
N ASP A 47 0.54 -6.05 13.37
CA ASP A 47 -0.55 -6.33 12.43
C ASP A 47 -0.43 -5.49 11.16
N ALA A 48 -0.15 -4.19 11.31
CA ALA A 48 0.08 -3.28 10.19
C ALA A 48 1.25 -3.74 9.30
N TYR A 49 2.34 -4.20 9.92
CA TYR A 49 3.49 -4.76 9.22
C TYR A 49 3.14 -6.04 8.46
N LEU A 50 2.48 -7.01 9.13
CA LEU A 50 2.14 -8.29 8.54
C LEU A 50 1.17 -8.12 7.36
N ASP A 51 0.17 -7.26 7.50
CA ASP A 51 -0.81 -6.99 6.45
C ASP A 51 -0.15 -6.33 5.22
N THR A 52 0.67 -5.30 5.42
CA THR A 52 1.41 -4.65 4.33
C THR A 52 2.38 -5.61 3.65
N ARG A 53 3.15 -6.41 4.42
CA ARG A 53 4.10 -7.37 3.86
C ARG A 53 3.39 -8.46 3.06
N LYS A 54 2.26 -8.96 3.54
CA LYS A 54 1.47 -10.00 2.87
C LYS A 54 1.10 -9.59 1.45
N ILE A 55 0.62 -8.37 1.24
CA ILE A 55 0.24 -7.87 -0.09
C ILE A 55 1.43 -7.87 -1.05
N LEU A 56 2.58 -7.37 -0.60
CA LEU A 56 3.76 -7.31 -1.44
C LEU A 56 4.24 -8.73 -1.83
N VAL A 57 4.20 -9.67 -0.89
CA VAL A 57 4.55 -11.07 -1.13
C VAL A 57 3.56 -11.72 -2.12
N GLU A 58 2.26 -11.53 -1.94
CA GLU A 58 1.24 -12.07 -2.85
C GLU A 58 1.40 -11.55 -4.28
N VAL A 59 1.77 -10.28 -4.45
CA VAL A 59 2.09 -9.71 -5.77
C VAL A 59 3.34 -10.36 -6.36
N ILE A 60 4.40 -10.53 -5.58
CA ILE A 60 5.64 -11.19 -6.03
C ILE A 60 5.36 -12.63 -6.46
N GLU A 61 4.63 -13.39 -5.65
CA GLU A 61 4.26 -14.77 -5.95
C GLU A 61 3.41 -14.87 -7.22
N SER A 62 2.42 -13.99 -7.37
CA SER A 62 1.57 -13.95 -8.56
C SER A 62 2.36 -13.58 -9.81
N ALA A 63 3.29 -12.62 -9.70
CA ALA A 63 4.16 -12.21 -10.80
C ALA A 63 5.14 -13.34 -11.19
N ASN A 64 5.71 -14.05 -10.20
CA ASN A 64 6.59 -15.18 -10.45
C ASN A 64 5.83 -16.36 -11.10
N LYS A 65 4.60 -16.64 -10.66
CA LYS A 65 3.73 -17.64 -11.31
C LYS A 65 3.41 -17.27 -12.77
N ALA A 66 3.33 -15.98 -13.06
CA ALA A 66 3.18 -15.44 -14.41
C ALA A 66 4.52 -15.27 -15.17
N SER A 67 5.64 -15.78 -14.63
CA SER A 67 6.97 -15.69 -15.22
C SER A 67 7.45 -14.27 -15.54
N LYS A 68 6.99 -13.28 -14.77
CA LYS A 68 7.44 -11.89 -14.90
C LYS A 68 8.90 -11.74 -14.45
N LYS A 69 9.63 -10.87 -15.15
CA LYS A 69 11.01 -10.47 -14.87
C LYS A 69 11.02 -9.24 -13.97
N ASP A 70 12.19 -8.93 -13.42
CA ASP A 70 12.35 -7.82 -12.48
C ASP A 70 11.99 -6.46 -13.10
N ASP A 71 12.22 -6.25 -14.40
CA ASP A 71 11.84 -5.02 -15.09
C ASP A 71 10.37 -4.94 -15.50
N ASP A 72 9.61 -6.04 -15.40
CA ASP A 72 8.19 -6.04 -15.76
C ASP A 72 7.37 -5.26 -14.73
N LEU A 73 6.42 -4.46 -15.24
CA LEU A 73 5.49 -3.74 -14.39
C LEU A 73 4.44 -4.68 -13.79
N VAL A 74 4.20 -4.50 -12.49
CA VAL A 74 3.13 -5.14 -11.71
C VAL A 74 2.27 -4.08 -11.04
N THR A 75 1.01 -4.40 -10.82
CA THR A 75 0.11 -3.56 -10.03
C THR A 75 0.02 -4.14 -8.64
N VAL A 76 0.30 -3.31 -7.63
CA VAL A 76 0.08 -3.67 -6.22
C VAL A 76 -1.27 -3.08 -5.82
N GLU A 77 -2.24 -3.94 -5.48
CA GLU A 77 -3.56 -3.48 -5.07
C GLU A 77 -3.61 -3.34 -3.54
N MET A 78 -3.75 -2.11 -3.06
CA MET A 78 -3.65 -1.77 -1.65
C MET A 78 -4.81 -0.89 -1.22
N LYS A 79 -5.30 -1.04 0.01
CA LYS A 79 -6.14 -0.03 0.67
C LYS A 79 -5.27 1.17 1.03
N MET A 80 -5.88 2.36 1.13
CA MET A 80 -5.18 3.57 1.54
C MET A 80 -4.39 3.43 2.86
N GLU A 81 -4.96 2.73 3.85
CA GLU A 81 -4.28 2.45 5.13
C GLU A 81 -2.99 1.63 4.94
N GLN A 82 -3.01 0.63 4.06
CA GLN A 82 -1.84 -0.22 3.79
C GLN A 82 -0.73 0.56 3.08
N VAL A 83 -1.09 1.54 2.24
CA VAL A 83 -0.12 2.47 1.62
C VAL A 83 0.52 3.37 2.67
N GLN A 84 -0.26 3.89 3.62
CA GLN A 84 0.26 4.70 4.72
C GLN A 84 1.21 3.88 5.61
N ASN A 85 0.84 2.65 5.95
CA ASN A 85 1.69 1.73 6.69
C ASN A 85 3.01 1.46 5.95
N LEU A 86 2.95 1.23 4.63
CA LEU A 86 4.15 1.05 3.82
C LEU A 86 5.05 2.29 3.86
N PHE A 87 4.51 3.51 3.72
CA PHE A 87 5.29 4.73 3.87
C PHE A 87 5.93 4.86 5.25
N THR A 88 5.19 4.58 6.32
CA THR A 88 5.72 4.63 7.69
C THR A 88 6.83 3.61 7.91
N LEU A 89 6.71 2.40 7.37
CA LEU A 89 7.77 1.38 7.46
C LEU A 89 8.99 1.81 6.65
N MET A 90 8.78 2.34 5.44
CA MET A 90 9.84 2.84 4.59
C MET A 90 10.66 3.98 5.24
N GLN A 91 10.03 4.84 6.03
CA GLN A 91 10.70 5.93 6.75
C GLN A 91 11.62 5.50 7.90
N ARG A 92 11.56 4.24 8.34
CA ARG A 92 12.33 3.75 9.51
C ARG A 92 13.69 3.19 9.15
N GLY A 93 13.83 2.66 7.95
CA GLY A 93 15.06 2.04 7.53
C GLY A 93 16.08 3.07 7.08
N SER A 94 17.35 2.72 7.22
CA SER A 94 18.44 3.41 6.55
C SER A 94 18.78 2.66 5.26
N LEU A 95 19.02 3.39 4.18
CA LEU A 95 19.47 2.83 2.90
C LEU A 95 20.88 3.33 2.58
N LYS A 96 21.64 2.53 1.81
CA LYS A 96 22.89 3.00 1.23
C LYS A 96 22.59 4.05 0.17
N GLY A 97 23.46 5.04 0.02
CA GLY A 97 23.28 6.09 -0.99
C GLY A 97 23.09 5.56 -2.42
N ALA A 98 23.73 4.42 -2.75
CA ALA A 98 23.57 3.74 -4.03
C ALA A 98 22.13 3.26 -4.32
N GLU A 99 21.28 3.16 -3.31
CA GLU A 99 19.88 2.72 -3.43
C GLU A 99 18.89 3.89 -3.45
N ALA A 100 19.37 5.14 -3.34
CA ALA A 100 18.53 6.32 -3.16
C ALA A 100 17.60 6.60 -4.35
N GLU A 101 18.10 6.44 -5.58
CA GLU A 101 17.30 6.64 -6.80
C GLU A 101 16.14 5.64 -6.86
N LYS A 102 16.45 4.36 -6.67
CA LYS A 102 15.45 3.28 -6.64
C LYS A 102 14.38 3.52 -5.57
N PHE A 103 14.80 3.93 -4.38
CA PHE A 103 13.87 4.22 -3.28
C PHE A 103 12.96 5.40 -3.61
N LYS A 104 13.49 6.46 -4.26
CA LYS A 104 12.70 7.60 -4.72
C LYS A 104 11.67 7.19 -5.78
N GLU A 105 12.03 6.32 -6.72
CA GLU A 105 11.10 5.79 -7.74
C GLU A 105 9.92 5.04 -7.10
N ILE A 106 10.19 4.20 -6.10
CA ILE A 106 9.15 3.48 -5.33
C ILE A 106 8.20 4.48 -4.66
N VAL A 107 8.74 5.45 -3.93
CA VAL A 107 7.93 6.48 -3.23
C VAL A 107 7.09 7.27 -4.23
N GLN A 108 7.67 7.64 -5.37
CA GLN A 108 6.96 8.37 -6.42
C GLN A 108 5.79 7.56 -6.98
N ALA A 109 5.99 6.28 -7.29
CA ALA A 109 4.93 5.41 -7.80
C ALA A 109 3.75 5.28 -6.81
N LEU A 110 4.03 5.21 -5.51
CA LEU A 110 3.00 5.22 -4.47
C LEU A 110 2.25 6.55 -4.43
N GLN A 111 2.97 7.68 -4.45
CA GLN A 111 2.37 9.02 -4.41
C GLN A 111 1.50 9.30 -5.63
N ASP A 112 1.94 8.89 -6.83
CA ASP A 112 1.19 9.08 -8.06
C ASP A 112 -0.10 8.25 -8.06
N ALA A 113 -0.04 7.03 -7.52
CA ALA A 113 -1.22 6.19 -7.36
C ALA A 113 -2.22 6.78 -6.36
N VAL A 114 -1.74 7.35 -5.25
CA VAL A 114 -2.58 8.04 -4.27
C VAL A 114 -3.28 9.25 -4.90
N LYS A 115 -2.53 10.10 -5.62
CA LYS A 115 -3.10 11.26 -6.32
C LYS A 115 -4.14 10.85 -7.36
N ALA A 116 -3.88 9.78 -8.10
CA ALA A 116 -4.80 9.25 -9.11
C ALA A 116 -6.11 8.69 -8.51
N ALA A 117 -6.07 8.25 -7.25
CA ALA A 117 -7.23 7.69 -6.54
C ALA A 117 -8.08 8.73 -5.80
N GLN A 118 -7.61 9.98 -5.66
CA GLN A 118 -8.38 11.04 -5.03
C GLN A 118 -9.50 11.52 -5.99
N PRO A 119 -10.74 11.70 -5.50
CA PRO A 119 -11.78 12.33 -6.30
C PRO A 119 -11.36 13.78 -6.63
N LYS A 120 -11.54 14.17 -7.90
CA LYS A 120 -11.29 15.55 -8.36
C LYS A 120 -12.28 16.53 -7.76
#